data_AF-A0A7I4BUD2-F1
#
_entry.id   AF-A0A7I4BUD2-F1
#
_cell.length_a   1.000
_cell.length_b   1.000
_cell.length_c   1.000
_cell.angle_alpha   90.00
_cell.angle_beta   90.00
_cell.angle_gamma   90.00
#
_symmetry.space_group_name_H-M   'P 1'
#
loop_
_entity.id
_entity.type
_entity.pdbx_description
1 polymer ?
#
loop_
_entity_poly.entity_id
_entity_poly.type
_entity_poly.pdbx_seq_one_letter_code
_entity_poly.pdbx_strand_id
1 'polypeptide(L)'
;MPSSGSSQRYVSSVGVGVVTAVAGVAVAAAVGGFIYYNEGRLPFDLPFAITPKRYHSPLSNENWIASFDSEEGKLLDGGEKIIYKVRAGGVEPAIRAQGEEALSDFEQVDGTQAGEKVPDEEENFQTWRRIIKLDAVRMNAEWIPYAATQASVTSQEAERLSKEAGLMDDEHLEPPMRHHAARVVLILEAYTMYDPETGYCQGMSDLLSPFVALFDKDYEAFWCLVKFMEFARHNFRVDEVGIRRQLNMVSSIIKTADPELYLHLKSLGCEDCPFVYRMVVVLMRRELSFEQTLCLWEVMWADWAAIENKKGGGDSQMRDKLGPPSRDLLLYTIAAAVRTKRKNILNYTEKDDLVRECNGMAGHLDIWELLADARELLQLVRSKASKDD
;
A
#
# COMPACT_ATOMS: atom_id res chain seq x y z
N MET A 1 41.64 -53.76 -5.37
CA MET A 1 41.83 -52.34 -5.72
C MET A 1 40.50 -51.78 -6.17
N PRO A 2 39.84 -50.94 -5.36
CA PRO A 2 38.68 -50.16 -5.79
C PRO A 2 39.16 -48.78 -6.29
N SER A 3 38.64 -48.33 -7.42
CA SER A 3 38.81 -46.95 -7.90
C SER A 3 37.49 -46.19 -7.75
N SER A 4 37.60 -45.12 -6.97
CA SER A 4 36.69 -44.02 -6.68
C SER A 4 35.71 -43.59 -7.78
N GLY A 5 34.43 -43.45 -7.40
CA GLY A 5 33.44 -42.62 -8.05
C GLY A 5 32.48 -42.07 -6.98
N SER A 6 32.64 -40.79 -6.63
CA SER A 6 31.86 -40.07 -5.64
C SER A 6 30.70 -39.30 -6.27
N SER A 7 29.53 -39.36 -5.61
CA SER A 7 28.41 -38.40 -5.64
C SER A 7 27.68 -38.23 -7.00
N GLN A 8 26.34 -38.23 -7.07
CA GLN A 8 25.44 -37.32 -6.38
C GLN A 8 24.01 -37.89 -6.43
N ARG A 9 23.32 -37.87 -5.29
CA ARG A 9 21.89 -38.17 -5.21
C ARG A 9 21.11 -37.00 -5.81
N TYR A 10 20.26 -37.29 -6.80
CA TYR A 10 19.21 -36.39 -7.28
C TYR A 10 18.28 -36.03 -6.11
N VAL A 11 18.28 -34.77 -5.70
CA VAL A 11 17.22 -34.19 -4.86
C VAL A 11 16.30 -33.43 -5.82
N SER A 12 15.03 -33.82 -5.83
CA SER A 12 13.97 -33.22 -6.65
C SER A 12 13.84 -31.72 -6.37
N SER A 13 13.96 -30.90 -7.40
CA SER A 13 13.94 -29.42 -7.38
C SER A 13 12.56 -28.78 -7.20
N VAL A 14 11.58 -29.50 -6.63
CA VAL A 14 10.20 -29.01 -6.46
C VAL A 14 10.06 -28.09 -5.22
N GLY A 15 11.13 -27.88 -4.45
CA GLY A 15 11.10 -27.12 -3.18
C GLY A 15 11.67 -25.69 -3.20
N VAL A 16 12.12 -25.16 -4.34
CA VAL A 16 12.79 -23.84 -4.40
C VAL A 16 12.05 -22.81 -5.28
N GLY A 17 11.03 -23.24 -6.03
CA GLY A 17 10.28 -22.37 -6.95
C GLY A 17 9.16 -21.53 -6.33
N VAL A 18 8.78 -21.77 -5.07
CA VAL A 18 7.62 -21.09 -4.43
C VAL A 18 8.04 -19.82 -3.67
N VAL A 19 9.33 -19.66 -3.35
CA VAL A 19 9.81 -18.52 -2.54
C VAL A 19 10.17 -17.30 -3.40
N THR A 20 10.42 -17.48 -4.70
CA THR A 20 10.78 -16.41 -5.63
C THR A 20 9.57 -15.58 -6.10
N ALA A 21 8.35 -16.10 -5.95
CA ALA A 21 7.12 -15.45 -6.42
C ALA A 21 6.53 -14.41 -5.45
N VAL A 22 6.99 -14.37 -4.19
CA VAL A 22 6.36 -13.52 -3.15
C VAL A 22 7.13 -12.21 -2.91
N ALA A 23 8.46 -12.20 -3.09
CA ALA A 23 9.28 -10.99 -2.99
C ALA A 23 9.30 -10.16 -4.30
N GLY A 24 9.11 -10.82 -5.45
CA GLY A 24 9.12 -10.19 -6.77
C GLY A 24 7.91 -9.30 -7.03
N VAL A 25 6.71 -9.75 -6.66
CA VAL A 25 5.48 -9.01 -6.97
C VAL A 25 5.28 -7.80 -6.07
N ALA A 26 5.80 -7.79 -4.83
CA ALA A 26 5.66 -6.63 -3.95
C ALA A 26 6.61 -5.49 -4.34
N VAL A 27 7.86 -5.75 -4.76
CA VAL A 27 8.76 -4.70 -5.28
C VAL A 27 8.39 -4.31 -6.70
N ALA A 28 7.94 -5.25 -7.53
CA ALA A 28 7.53 -4.96 -8.88
C ALA A 28 6.17 -4.24 -8.96
N ALA A 29 5.26 -4.48 -7.99
CA ALA A 29 4.04 -3.69 -7.80
C ALA A 29 4.28 -2.39 -7.01
N ALA A 30 5.31 -2.32 -6.15
CA ALA A 30 5.67 -1.13 -5.38
C ALA A 30 6.64 -0.18 -6.06
N VAL A 31 7.35 -0.61 -7.11
CA VAL A 31 8.45 0.16 -7.72
C VAL A 31 8.33 0.26 -9.26
N GLY A 32 7.26 -0.26 -9.86
CA GLY A 32 6.85 0.15 -11.22
C GLY A 32 7.17 -0.82 -12.35
N GLY A 33 6.96 -2.12 -12.17
CA GLY A 33 7.00 -3.05 -13.29
C GLY A 33 7.36 -4.46 -12.88
N PHE A 34 6.35 -5.33 -12.82
CA PHE A 34 6.54 -6.71 -13.32
C PHE A 34 6.19 -6.77 -14.81
N ILE A 35 6.21 -5.61 -15.45
CA ILE A 35 5.91 -5.38 -16.84
C ILE A 35 6.89 -4.30 -17.31
N TYR A 36 7.96 -4.68 -18.00
CA TYR A 36 8.36 -3.95 -19.21
C TYR A 36 9.54 -4.61 -19.89
N TYR A 37 9.32 -5.05 -21.14
CA TYR A 37 10.32 -4.91 -22.19
C TYR A 37 9.64 -4.47 -23.48
N ASN A 38 10.34 -3.57 -24.16
CA ASN A 38 10.21 -3.06 -25.53
C ASN A 38 9.33 -1.85 -25.87
N GLU A 39 9.97 -1.00 -26.68
CA GLU A 39 9.50 0.14 -27.46
C GLU A 39 9.34 1.48 -26.73
N GLY A 40 10.49 2.13 -26.57
CA GLY A 40 10.59 3.50 -26.09
C GLY A 40 9.77 4.50 -26.91
N ARG A 41 8.89 5.21 -26.20
CA ARG A 41 8.49 6.60 -26.47
C ARG A 41 7.72 7.14 -25.26
N LEU A 42 8.21 8.24 -24.69
CA LEU A 42 7.49 9.03 -23.69
C LEU A 42 6.74 10.18 -24.38
N PRO A 43 5.58 10.59 -23.85
CA PRO A 43 5.15 11.96 -24.00
C PRO A 43 4.86 12.63 -22.64
N PHE A 44 5.41 13.84 -22.51
CA PHE A 44 5.07 14.96 -21.61
C PHE A 44 5.81 15.14 -20.28
N ASP A 45 6.40 16.33 -20.17
CA ASP A 45 6.93 16.98 -18.96
C ASP A 45 5.81 17.37 -18.01
N LEU A 46 5.90 16.95 -16.74
CA LEU A 46 5.09 17.47 -15.63
C LEU A 46 5.95 18.35 -14.72
N PRO A 47 5.49 19.55 -14.32
CA PRO A 47 6.22 20.45 -13.45
C PRO A 47 5.97 20.08 -11.97
N PHE A 48 7.00 20.14 -11.12
CA PHE A 48 7.04 20.83 -9.82
C PHE A 48 8.06 20.26 -8.80
N ALA A 49 8.98 21.16 -8.44
CA ALA A 49 9.48 21.54 -7.12
C ALA A 49 9.81 20.48 -6.05
N ILE A 50 11.11 20.21 -5.98
CA ILE A 50 11.85 19.71 -4.80
C ILE A 50 11.74 20.72 -3.64
N THR A 51 11.42 20.27 -2.41
CA THR A 51 11.89 20.79 -1.09
C THR A 51 11.29 19.97 0.08
N PRO A 52 11.81 19.99 1.33
CA PRO A 52 13.08 19.36 1.71
C PRO A 52 13.00 18.52 3.02
N LYS A 53 13.22 17.19 2.93
CA LYS A 53 14.09 16.36 3.81
C LYS A 53 14.08 14.91 3.33
N ARG A 54 14.23 14.70 2.03
CA ARG A 54 14.46 13.33 1.51
C ARG A 54 15.89 12.94 1.88
N TYR A 55 16.10 11.72 2.38
CA TYR A 55 17.46 11.20 2.61
C TYR A 55 18.21 11.06 1.28
N HIS A 56 17.48 10.90 0.17
CA HIS A 56 18.00 10.81 -1.19
C HIS A 56 17.02 11.39 -2.21
N SER A 57 17.48 11.73 -3.42
CA SER A 57 16.60 12.00 -4.56
C SER A 57 15.72 10.76 -4.85
N PRO A 58 14.48 10.94 -5.34
CA PRO A 58 13.62 9.82 -5.73
C PRO A 58 14.29 8.97 -6.81
N LEU A 59 13.85 7.72 -6.94
CA LEU A 59 14.33 6.84 -7.98
C LEU A 59 13.91 7.40 -9.35
N SER A 60 14.90 7.80 -10.15
CA SER A 60 14.68 8.31 -11.51
C SER A 60 14.60 7.20 -12.54
N ASN A 61 13.95 7.48 -13.67
CA ASN A 61 13.79 6.51 -14.76
C ASN A 61 15.14 5.96 -15.27
N GLU A 62 16.16 6.82 -15.38
CA GLU A 62 17.51 6.42 -15.77
C GLU A 62 18.14 5.42 -14.78
N ASN A 63 17.95 5.67 -13.48
CA ASN A 63 18.45 4.81 -12.42
C ASN A 63 17.69 3.48 -12.35
N TRP A 64 16.40 3.49 -12.67
CA TRP A 64 15.57 2.29 -12.78
C TRP A 64 16.08 1.41 -13.93
N ILE A 65 16.17 1.96 -15.15
CA ILE A 65 16.65 1.24 -16.34
C ILE A 65 18.05 0.67 -16.12
N ALA A 66 18.95 1.43 -15.51
CA ALA A 66 20.32 1.00 -15.22
C ALA A 66 20.43 -0.13 -14.17
N SER A 67 19.33 -0.51 -13.52
CA SER A 67 19.30 -1.58 -12.52
C SER A 67 18.95 -2.95 -13.11
N PHE A 68 18.73 -3.05 -14.42
CA PHE A 68 18.45 -4.30 -15.12
C PHE A 68 19.64 -4.72 -15.99
N ASP A 69 19.85 -6.03 -16.10
CA ASP A 69 20.80 -6.61 -17.04
C ASP A 69 20.29 -6.44 -18.49
N SER A 70 21.20 -6.08 -19.39
CA SER A 70 20.91 -5.84 -20.80
C SER A 70 20.55 -7.09 -21.60
N GLU A 71 20.91 -8.29 -21.11
CA GLU A 71 20.68 -9.54 -21.84
C GLU A 71 19.38 -10.25 -21.45
N GLU A 72 19.07 -10.33 -20.15
CA GLU A 72 17.91 -11.11 -19.65
C GLU A 72 16.82 -10.24 -18.98
N GLY A 73 17.01 -8.93 -18.87
CA GLY A 73 16.06 -8.04 -18.19
C GLY A 73 15.90 -8.35 -16.69
N LYS A 74 16.86 -9.07 -16.09
CA LYS A 74 16.85 -9.40 -14.66
C LYS A 74 17.40 -8.25 -13.82
N LEU A 75 16.88 -8.10 -12.61
CA LEU A 75 17.39 -7.13 -11.65
C LEU A 75 18.83 -7.45 -11.25
N LEU A 76 19.72 -6.48 -11.47
CA LEU A 76 21.07 -6.50 -10.93
C LEU A 76 21.01 -6.47 -9.40
N ASP A 77 22.00 -7.05 -8.74
CA ASP A 77 22.12 -7.13 -7.26
C ASP A 77 20.88 -7.66 -6.50
N GLY A 78 19.98 -8.38 -7.18
CA GLY A 78 18.71 -8.83 -6.58
C GLY A 78 17.78 -7.67 -6.21
N GLY A 79 18.01 -6.46 -6.75
CA GLY A 79 17.20 -5.27 -6.52
C GLY A 79 17.52 -4.52 -5.22
N GLU A 80 18.60 -4.86 -4.51
CA GLU A 80 18.97 -4.23 -3.23
C GLU A 80 19.17 -2.70 -3.35
N LYS A 81 19.81 -2.25 -4.44
CA LYS A 81 20.03 -0.80 -4.65
C LYS A 81 18.74 -0.05 -4.93
N ILE A 82 17.83 -0.64 -5.70
CA ILE A 82 16.50 -0.07 -5.97
C ILE A 82 15.73 0.04 -4.66
N ILE A 83 15.65 -1.05 -3.89
CA ILE A 83 14.93 -1.11 -2.63
C ILE A 83 15.44 -0.03 -1.67
N TYR A 84 16.77 0.15 -1.55
CA TYR A 84 17.32 1.22 -0.73
C TYR A 84 16.92 2.62 -1.23
N LYS A 85 17.01 2.89 -2.53
CA LYS A 85 16.64 4.21 -3.10
C LYS A 85 15.17 4.55 -2.85
N VAL A 86 14.26 3.59 -3.05
CA VAL A 86 12.84 3.77 -2.76
C VAL A 86 12.60 4.05 -1.29
N ARG A 87 13.23 3.27 -0.39
CA ARG A 87 13.15 3.54 1.07
C ARG A 87 13.67 4.93 1.43
N ALA A 88 14.70 5.42 0.75
CA ALA A 88 15.35 6.70 1.06
C ALA A 88 14.64 7.94 0.49
N GLY A 89 13.93 7.79 -0.64
CA GLY A 89 13.45 8.95 -1.40
C GLY A 89 12.20 8.74 -2.26
N GLY A 90 11.60 7.54 -2.26
CA GLY A 90 10.40 7.21 -3.04
C GLY A 90 10.68 7.06 -4.53
N VAL A 91 9.61 6.99 -5.34
CA VAL A 91 9.68 6.82 -6.79
C VAL A 91 9.26 8.13 -7.51
N GLU A 92 9.86 8.42 -8.67
CA GLU A 92 9.41 9.54 -9.51
C GLU A 92 8.06 9.24 -10.19
N PRO A 93 7.17 10.23 -10.36
CA PRO A 93 5.86 10.03 -11.00
C PRO A 93 5.92 9.42 -12.41
N ALA A 94 6.96 9.73 -13.20
CA ALA A 94 7.10 9.23 -14.57
C ALA A 94 7.26 7.70 -14.66
N ILE A 95 7.75 7.06 -13.60
CA ILE A 95 7.82 5.59 -13.50
C ILE A 95 6.44 5.00 -13.22
N ARG A 96 5.54 5.75 -12.56
CA ARG A 96 4.20 5.28 -12.18
C ARG A 96 3.21 5.19 -13.35
N ALA A 97 3.45 5.93 -14.42
CA ALA A 97 2.53 6.11 -15.55
C ALA A 97 2.79 5.16 -16.75
N GLN A 98 3.75 4.23 -16.64
CA GLN A 98 4.14 3.32 -17.73
C GLN A 98 3.60 1.91 -17.43
N GLY A 99 2.38 1.63 -17.88
CA GLY A 99 1.66 0.37 -17.61
C GLY A 99 1.17 -0.30 -18.89
N GLU A 100 2.09 -0.69 -19.78
CA GLU A 100 1.73 -1.49 -20.95
C GLU A 100 2.60 -2.75 -21.07
N GLU A 101 1.92 -3.90 -20.94
CA GLU A 101 2.27 -5.21 -21.52
C GLU A 101 3.28 -6.14 -20.79
N ALA A 102 2.83 -6.81 -19.73
CA ALA A 102 3.32 -8.11 -19.25
C ALA A 102 2.37 -8.73 -18.20
N LEU A 103 1.21 -9.19 -18.66
CA LEU A 103 0.39 -10.12 -17.87
C LEU A 103 0.04 -11.38 -18.68
N SER A 104 0.94 -11.76 -19.60
CA SER A 104 0.74 -12.94 -20.46
C SER A 104 1.07 -14.29 -19.81
N ASP A 105 1.57 -14.34 -18.56
CA ASP A 105 1.98 -15.61 -17.92
C ASP A 105 1.07 -16.06 -16.76
N PHE A 106 -0.11 -15.46 -16.61
CA PHE A 106 -1.13 -15.96 -15.68
C PHE A 106 -2.27 -16.64 -16.44
N GLU A 107 -1.96 -17.74 -17.13
CA GLU A 107 -2.97 -18.72 -17.51
C GLU A 107 -2.97 -19.93 -16.57
N GLN A 108 -4.20 -20.34 -16.23
CA GLN A 108 -4.65 -21.47 -15.41
C GLN A 108 -4.58 -21.30 -13.90
N VAL A 109 -5.52 -20.52 -13.37
CA VAL A 109 -6.18 -20.90 -12.12
C VAL A 109 -7.23 -21.94 -12.50
N ASP A 110 -6.98 -23.20 -12.17
CA ASP A 110 -7.98 -24.25 -12.28
C ASP A 110 -9.20 -23.86 -11.45
N GLY A 111 -10.34 -23.73 -12.12
CA GLY A 111 -11.63 -23.43 -11.52
C GLY A 111 -11.90 -24.39 -10.37
N THR A 112 -11.87 -23.87 -9.15
CA THR A 112 -12.28 -24.63 -7.98
C THR A 112 -13.79 -24.84 -8.04
N GLN A 113 -14.19 -26.09 -7.83
CA GLN A 113 -15.53 -26.59 -8.06
C GLN A 113 -16.59 -25.77 -7.35
N ALA A 114 -17.68 -25.49 -8.06
CA ALA A 114 -18.91 -24.92 -7.53
C ALA A 114 -19.38 -25.72 -6.30
N GLY A 115 -19.16 -25.16 -5.13
CA GLY A 115 -19.77 -25.60 -3.88
C GLY A 115 -21.28 -25.29 -3.89
N GLU A 116 -22.04 -26.10 -3.16
CA GLU A 116 -23.48 -25.94 -2.98
C GLU A 116 -23.83 -24.53 -2.52
N LYS A 117 -24.83 -23.91 -3.17
CA LYS A 117 -25.37 -22.60 -2.80
C LYS A 117 -25.86 -22.60 -1.36
N VAL A 118 -25.11 -21.98 -0.46
CA VAL A 118 -25.56 -21.64 0.88
C VAL A 118 -26.46 -20.38 0.78
N PRO A 119 -27.65 -20.34 1.40
CA PRO A 119 -28.63 -19.26 1.20
C PRO A 119 -28.26 -17.83 1.67
N ASP A 120 -26.99 -17.53 2.00
CA ASP A 120 -26.54 -16.27 2.64
C ASP A 120 -25.58 -15.43 1.77
N GLU A 121 -24.98 -16.01 0.71
CA GLU A 121 -23.97 -15.31 -0.10
C GLU A 121 -24.57 -14.20 -1.00
N GLU A 122 -25.78 -14.40 -1.50
CA GLU A 122 -26.45 -13.41 -2.37
C GLU A 122 -26.85 -12.15 -1.60
N GLU A 123 -27.33 -12.29 -0.36
CA GLU A 123 -27.73 -11.13 0.47
C GLU A 123 -26.50 -10.30 0.88
N ASN A 124 -25.39 -10.98 1.19
CA ASN A 124 -24.10 -10.35 1.46
C ASN A 124 -23.56 -9.60 0.22
N PHE A 125 -23.62 -10.22 -0.96
CA PHE A 125 -23.19 -9.58 -2.20
C PHE A 125 -24.01 -8.34 -2.54
N GLN A 126 -25.34 -8.39 -2.42
CA GLN A 126 -26.18 -7.20 -2.64
C GLN A 126 -25.88 -6.09 -1.62
N THR A 127 -25.58 -6.44 -0.38
CA THR A 127 -25.18 -5.49 0.66
C THR A 127 -23.84 -4.83 0.31
N TRP A 128 -22.81 -5.62 -0.02
CA TRP A 128 -21.52 -5.11 -0.47
C TRP A 128 -21.66 -4.18 -1.66
N ARG A 129 -22.42 -4.59 -2.67
CA ARG A 129 -22.67 -3.80 -3.88
C ARG A 129 -23.26 -2.42 -3.57
N ARG A 130 -24.19 -2.33 -2.61
CA ARG A 130 -24.76 -1.05 -2.18
C ARG A 130 -23.71 -0.15 -1.52
N ILE A 131 -22.88 -0.71 -0.63
CA ILE A 131 -21.85 0.06 0.09
C ILE A 131 -20.74 0.49 -0.88
N ILE A 132 -20.27 -0.40 -1.76
CA ILE A 132 -19.27 -0.11 -2.80
C ILE A 132 -19.68 1.11 -3.62
N LYS A 133 -20.91 1.12 -4.13
CA LYS A 133 -21.44 2.23 -4.95
C LYS A 133 -21.49 3.53 -4.17
N LEU A 134 -21.98 3.49 -2.93
CA LEU A 134 -22.06 4.67 -2.06
C LEU A 134 -20.67 5.25 -1.74
N ASP A 135 -19.71 4.38 -1.46
CA ASP A 135 -18.34 4.81 -1.19
C ASP A 135 -17.68 5.36 -2.46
N ALA A 136 -17.90 4.73 -3.61
CA ALA A 136 -17.34 5.15 -4.90
C ALA A 136 -17.76 6.57 -5.31
N VAL A 137 -19.04 6.92 -5.15
CA VAL A 137 -19.52 8.28 -5.49
C VAL A 137 -19.05 9.36 -4.51
N ARG A 138 -18.63 8.97 -3.30
CA ARG A 138 -18.13 9.89 -2.26
C ARG A 138 -16.61 10.09 -2.32
N MET A 139 -15.93 9.45 -3.27
CA MET A 139 -14.48 9.52 -3.39
C MET A 139 -14.02 10.94 -3.73
N ASN A 140 -12.85 11.30 -3.20
CA ASN A 140 -12.25 12.59 -3.48
C ASN A 140 -11.66 12.66 -4.90
N ALA A 141 -11.47 13.88 -5.39
CA ALA A 141 -10.94 14.18 -6.72
C ALA A 141 -9.43 14.49 -6.72
N GLU A 142 -8.71 14.18 -5.63
CA GLU A 142 -7.29 14.55 -5.46
C GLU A 142 -6.36 13.93 -6.49
N TRP A 143 -6.78 12.83 -7.11
CA TRP A 143 -6.00 12.07 -8.09
C TRP A 143 -6.00 12.72 -9.48
N ILE A 144 -6.97 13.61 -9.79
CA ILE A 144 -7.17 14.19 -11.13
C ILE A 144 -5.89 14.83 -11.70
N PRO A 145 -5.11 15.64 -10.94
CA PRO A 145 -3.88 16.24 -11.46
C PRO A 145 -2.80 15.23 -11.84
N TYR A 146 -2.89 14.00 -11.36
CA TYR A 146 -1.88 12.95 -11.51
C TYR A 146 -2.21 11.94 -12.63
N ALA A 147 -3.45 11.90 -13.11
CA ALA A 147 -3.93 10.95 -14.12
C ALA A 147 -4.57 11.67 -15.32
N ALA A 148 -3.75 12.32 -16.14
CA ALA A 148 -4.21 13.16 -17.25
C ALA A 148 -5.08 12.41 -18.28
N THR A 149 -4.76 11.14 -18.57
CA THR A 149 -5.52 10.26 -19.47
C THR A 149 -6.96 10.11 -18.96
N GLN A 150 -7.11 9.71 -17.71
CA GLN A 150 -8.40 9.50 -17.05
C GLN A 150 -9.15 10.81 -16.77
N ALA A 151 -8.42 11.89 -16.50
CA ALA A 151 -8.99 13.23 -16.33
C ALA A 151 -9.62 13.77 -17.63
N SER A 152 -9.15 13.32 -18.79
CA SER A 152 -9.59 13.78 -20.12
C SER A 152 -10.77 12.99 -20.70
N VAL A 153 -11.37 12.08 -19.93
CA VAL A 153 -12.47 11.21 -20.40
C VAL A 153 -13.69 12.03 -20.85
N THR A 154 -14.33 11.56 -21.92
CA THR A 154 -15.54 12.20 -22.45
C THR A 154 -16.75 11.93 -21.57
N SER A 155 -17.72 12.86 -21.54
CA SER A 155 -18.98 12.67 -20.80
C SER A 155 -19.75 11.43 -21.24
N GLN A 156 -19.72 11.10 -22.54
CA GLN A 156 -20.41 9.92 -23.08
C GLN A 156 -19.80 8.62 -22.54
N GLU A 157 -18.47 8.54 -22.47
CA GLU A 157 -17.79 7.36 -21.95
C GLU A 157 -18.00 7.20 -20.44
N ALA A 158 -17.91 8.31 -19.69
CA ALA A 158 -18.21 8.31 -18.25
C ALA A 158 -19.66 7.86 -17.95
N GLU A 159 -20.63 8.30 -18.75
CA GLU A 159 -22.04 7.91 -18.60
C GLU A 159 -22.27 6.44 -18.98
N ARG A 160 -21.61 5.96 -20.05
CA ARG A 160 -21.67 4.55 -20.46
C ARG A 160 -21.20 3.64 -19.32
N LEU A 161 -20.02 3.92 -18.77
CA LEU A 161 -19.44 3.08 -17.73
C LEU A 161 -20.20 3.19 -16.40
N SER A 162 -20.70 4.38 -16.05
CA SER A 162 -21.57 4.58 -14.88
C SER A 162 -22.83 3.69 -14.94
N LYS A 163 -23.48 3.61 -16.10
CA LYS A 163 -24.64 2.73 -16.33
C LYS A 163 -24.27 1.25 -16.22
N GLU A 164 -23.11 0.85 -16.73
CA GLU A 164 -22.61 -0.53 -16.62
C GLU A 164 -22.34 -0.93 -15.16
N ALA A 165 -21.71 -0.04 -14.39
CA ALA A 165 -21.51 -0.21 -12.95
C ALA A 165 -22.84 -0.13 -12.15
N GLY A 166 -23.91 0.38 -12.78
CA GLY A 166 -25.19 0.62 -12.14
C GLY A 166 -25.08 1.63 -10.99
N LEU A 167 -24.23 2.65 -11.15
CA LEU A 167 -24.17 3.78 -10.23
C LEU A 167 -25.50 4.52 -10.23
N MET A 168 -25.88 5.00 -9.06
CA MET A 168 -27.05 5.85 -8.83
C MET A 168 -26.56 7.10 -8.11
N ASP A 169 -27.29 8.21 -8.25
CA ASP A 169 -26.98 9.50 -7.61
C ASP A 169 -25.63 10.13 -8.01
N ASP A 170 -25.06 9.78 -9.17
CA ASP A 170 -23.78 10.28 -9.68
C ASP A 170 -23.92 11.53 -10.57
N GLU A 171 -25.13 12.08 -10.72
CA GLU A 171 -25.41 13.25 -11.57
C GLU A 171 -24.60 14.49 -11.18
N HIS A 172 -24.27 14.63 -9.90
CA HIS A 172 -23.46 15.72 -9.35
C HIS A 172 -21.96 15.58 -9.62
N LEU A 173 -21.50 14.43 -10.11
CA LEU A 173 -20.09 14.18 -10.39
C LEU A 173 -19.69 14.70 -11.77
N GLU A 174 -18.51 15.31 -11.84
CA GLU A 174 -17.88 15.64 -13.12
C GLU A 174 -17.50 14.35 -13.89
N PRO A 175 -17.44 14.37 -15.23
CA PRO A 175 -17.14 13.19 -16.04
C PRO A 175 -15.95 12.33 -15.57
N PRO A 176 -14.76 12.89 -15.24
CA PRO A 176 -13.63 12.08 -14.77
C PRO A 176 -13.90 11.41 -13.42
N MET A 177 -14.61 12.08 -12.50
CA MET A 177 -14.97 11.51 -11.20
C MET A 177 -15.98 10.36 -11.36
N ARG A 178 -16.98 10.56 -12.23
CA ARG A 178 -17.98 9.52 -12.55
C ARG A 178 -17.32 8.28 -13.17
N HIS A 179 -16.44 8.49 -14.14
CA HIS A 179 -15.69 7.41 -14.78
C HIS A 179 -14.84 6.63 -13.76
N HIS A 180 -14.08 7.34 -12.92
CA HIS A 180 -13.27 6.72 -11.87
C HIS A 180 -14.10 5.93 -10.87
N ALA A 181 -15.21 6.49 -10.39
CA ALA A 181 -16.15 5.81 -9.49
C ALA A 181 -16.69 4.52 -10.12
N ALA A 182 -17.07 4.56 -11.40
CA ALA A 182 -17.59 3.38 -12.10
C ALA A 182 -16.54 2.25 -12.18
N ARG A 183 -15.29 2.57 -12.51
CA ARG A 183 -14.17 1.61 -12.52
C ARG A 183 -13.94 0.98 -11.15
N VAL A 184 -13.92 1.81 -10.10
CA VAL A 184 -13.79 1.34 -8.71
C VAL A 184 -14.90 0.36 -8.34
N VAL A 185 -16.15 0.65 -8.71
CA VAL A 185 -17.28 -0.26 -8.46
C VAL A 185 -17.06 -1.61 -9.16
N LEU A 186 -16.75 -1.61 -10.45
CA LEU A 186 -16.60 -2.84 -11.24
C LEU A 186 -15.47 -3.73 -10.69
N ILE A 187 -14.33 -3.13 -10.35
CA ILE A 187 -13.17 -3.86 -9.82
C ILE A 187 -13.46 -4.42 -8.42
N LEU A 188 -14.14 -3.66 -7.55
CA LEU A 188 -14.49 -4.15 -6.21
C LEU A 188 -15.57 -5.24 -6.26
N GLU A 189 -16.57 -5.11 -7.13
CA GLU A 189 -17.55 -6.18 -7.36
C GLU A 189 -16.83 -7.46 -7.82
N ALA A 190 -15.87 -7.36 -8.75
CA ALA A 190 -15.01 -8.48 -9.13
C ALA A 190 -14.21 -9.05 -7.96
N TYR A 191 -13.64 -8.19 -7.09
CA TYR A 191 -12.89 -8.64 -5.92
C TYR A 191 -13.77 -9.39 -4.91
N THR A 192 -15.01 -8.96 -4.68
CA THR A 192 -15.93 -9.67 -3.77
C THR A 192 -16.29 -11.08 -4.26
N MET A 193 -16.26 -11.30 -5.58
CA MET A 193 -16.42 -12.64 -6.15
C MET A 193 -15.13 -13.47 -6.06
N TYR A 194 -13.96 -12.81 -6.10
CA TYR A 194 -12.67 -13.45 -5.98
C TYR A 194 -12.37 -13.91 -4.54
N ASP A 195 -12.65 -13.07 -3.54
CA ASP A 195 -12.47 -13.35 -2.11
C ASP A 195 -13.76 -13.07 -1.33
N PRO A 196 -14.76 -13.97 -1.40
CA PRO A 196 -16.04 -13.79 -0.71
C PRO A 196 -15.93 -13.89 0.82
N GLU A 197 -14.86 -14.52 1.35
CA GLU A 197 -14.63 -14.59 2.80
C GLU A 197 -14.28 -13.20 3.37
N THR A 198 -13.54 -12.37 2.62
CA THR A 198 -13.37 -10.95 2.95
C THR A 198 -14.59 -10.13 2.53
N GLY A 199 -15.09 -10.39 1.32
CA GLY A 199 -16.15 -9.61 0.71
C GLY A 199 -15.74 -8.14 0.53
N TYR A 200 -16.62 -7.23 0.95
CA TYR A 200 -16.34 -5.80 0.97
C TYR A 200 -16.55 -5.20 2.34
N CYS A 201 -15.58 -4.37 2.75
CA CYS A 201 -15.66 -3.53 3.92
C CYS A 201 -15.37 -2.07 3.54
N GLN A 202 -16.08 -1.15 4.19
CA GLN A 202 -15.87 0.28 4.01
C GLN A 202 -14.39 0.62 4.26
N GLY A 203 -13.80 1.35 3.31
CA GLY A 203 -12.37 1.66 3.27
C GLY A 203 -11.59 0.90 2.20
N MET A 204 -12.09 -0.22 1.68
CA MET A 204 -11.42 -0.91 0.56
C MET A 204 -11.42 -0.09 -0.74
N SER A 205 -12.42 0.77 -0.95
CA SER A 205 -12.44 1.74 -2.05
C SER A 205 -11.34 2.79 -1.91
N ASP A 206 -11.03 3.25 -0.68
CA ASP A 206 -9.90 4.14 -0.41
C ASP A 206 -8.56 3.47 -0.77
N LEU A 207 -8.45 2.15 -0.55
CA LEU A 207 -7.27 1.36 -0.91
C LEU A 207 -7.13 1.12 -2.42
N LEU A 208 -8.25 0.87 -3.11
CA LEU A 208 -8.25 0.61 -4.55
C LEU A 208 -8.05 1.90 -5.37
N SER A 209 -8.58 3.04 -4.91
CA SER A 209 -8.60 4.29 -5.66
C SER A 209 -7.27 4.69 -6.29
N PRO A 210 -6.12 4.60 -5.58
CA PRO A 210 -4.85 4.99 -6.18
C PRO A 210 -4.43 4.09 -7.34
N PHE A 211 -4.74 2.79 -7.28
CA PHE A 211 -4.46 1.87 -8.39
C PHE A 211 -5.32 2.19 -9.60
N VAL A 212 -6.62 2.47 -9.42
CA VAL A 212 -7.48 2.84 -10.55
C VAL A 212 -6.99 4.13 -11.22
N ALA A 213 -6.53 5.11 -10.44
CA ALA A 213 -5.98 6.35 -11.00
C ALA A 213 -4.62 6.14 -11.71
N LEU A 214 -3.81 5.17 -11.29
CA LEU A 214 -2.50 4.90 -11.88
C LEU A 214 -2.57 3.99 -13.12
N PHE A 215 -3.49 3.05 -13.17
CA PHE A 215 -3.61 2.08 -14.26
C PHE A 215 -4.80 2.41 -15.16
N ASP A 216 -4.56 2.54 -16.46
CA ASP A 216 -5.64 2.75 -17.44
C ASP A 216 -6.48 1.48 -17.66
N LYS A 217 -5.92 0.29 -17.37
CA LYS A 217 -6.60 -1.00 -17.54
C LYS A 217 -7.07 -1.57 -16.20
N ASP A 218 -8.34 -1.96 -16.14
CA ASP A 218 -8.97 -2.42 -14.89
C ASP A 218 -8.36 -3.71 -14.33
N TYR A 219 -7.90 -4.63 -15.19
CA TYR A 219 -7.31 -5.89 -14.72
C TYR A 219 -5.97 -5.67 -14.00
N GLU A 220 -5.21 -4.63 -14.35
CA GLU A 220 -3.94 -4.29 -13.69
C GLU A 220 -4.22 -3.77 -12.28
N ALA A 221 -5.17 -2.82 -12.17
CA ALA A 221 -5.63 -2.32 -10.88
C ALA A 221 -6.25 -3.44 -10.00
N PHE A 222 -6.98 -4.37 -10.60
CA PHE A 222 -7.55 -5.54 -9.91
C PHE A 222 -6.46 -6.42 -9.29
N TRP A 223 -5.45 -6.83 -10.06
CA TRP A 223 -4.38 -7.69 -9.52
C TRP A 223 -3.50 -6.97 -8.50
N CYS A 224 -3.30 -5.66 -8.66
CA CYS A 224 -2.68 -4.83 -7.62
C CYS A 224 -3.51 -4.85 -6.33
N LEU A 225 -4.83 -4.72 -6.40
CA LEU A 225 -5.71 -4.83 -5.23
C LEU A 225 -5.64 -6.22 -4.59
N VAL A 226 -5.72 -7.30 -5.38
CA VAL A 226 -5.61 -8.68 -4.86
C VAL A 226 -4.31 -8.83 -4.06
N LYS A 227 -3.18 -8.40 -4.63
CA LYS A 227 -1.90 -8.48 -3.94
C LYS A 227 -1.83 -7.59 -2.71
N PHE A 228 -2.37 -6.39 -2.79
CA PHE A 228 -2.47 -5.47 -1.65
C PHE A 228 -3.23 -6.11 -0.48
N MET A 229 -4.34 -6.78 -0.80
CA MET A 229 -5.21 -7.39 0.19
C MET A 229 -4.57 -8.61 0.86
N GLU A 230 -3.62 -9.32 0.26
CA GLU A 230 -2.84 -10.34 1.00
C GLU A 230 -2.19 -9.77 2.27
N PHE A 231 -1.83 -8.48 2.23
CA PHE A 231 -1.22 -7.77 3.35
C PHE A 231 -2.26 -7.08 4.23
N ALA A 232 -3.26 -6.43 3.65
CA ALA A 232 -4.23 -5.61 4.38
C ALA A 232 -5.48 -6.38 4.87
N ARG A 233 -5.75 -7.60 4.37
CA ARG A 233 -6.97 -8.39 4.67
C ARG A 233 -7.26 -8.55 6.16
N HIS A 234 -6.23 -8.64 6.99
CA HIS A 234 -6.40 -8.76 8.44
C HIS A 234 -7.05 -7.51 9.10
N ASN A 235 -7.03 -6.34 8.43
CA ASN A 235 -7.72 -5.13 8.88
C ASN A 235 -9.24 -5.20 8.67
N PHE A 236 -9.69 -6.03 7.73
CA PHE A 236 -11.08 -6.11 7.29
C PHE A 236 -11.80 -7.36 7.81
N ARG A 237 -11.19 -8.07 8.76
CA ARG A 237 -11.82 -9.21 9.42
C ARG A 237 -12.95 -8.72 10.33
N VAL A 238 -14.09 -9.42 10.28
CA VAL A 238 -15.27 -9.16 11.12
C VAL A 238 -14.95 -9.23 12.63
N ASP A 239 -13.96 -10.02 13.03
CA ASP A 239 -13.55 -10.18 14.43
C ASP A 239 -12.71 -9.02 14.99
N GLU A 240 -12.32 -8.07 14.14
CA GLU A 240 -11.47 -6.90 14.45
C GLU A 240 -10.17 -7.26 15.19
N VAL A 241 -9.71 -8.52 15.15
CA VAL A 241 -8.51 -8.94 15.91
C VAL A 241 -7.26 -8.28 15.33
N GLY A 242 -7.19 -8.19 13.99
CA GLY A 242 -6.06 -7.58 13.29
C GLY A 242 -5.92 -6.09 13.59
N ILE A 243 -7.03 -5.34 13.57
CA ILE A 243 -7.01 -3.90 13.82
C ILE A 243 -6.73 -3.59 15.30
N ARG A 244 -7.36 -4.31 16.24
CA ARG A 244 -7.09 -4.13 17.68
C ARG A 244 -5.63 -4.41 18.03
N ARG A 245 -5.03 -5.44 17.42
CA ARG A 245 -3.59 -5.72 17.58
C ARG A 245 -2.73 -4.54 17.15
N GLN A 246 -3.03 -3.93 16.01
CA GLN A 246 -2.27 -2.78 15.50
C GLN A 246 -2.47 -1.53 16.36
N LEU A 247 -3.69 -1.25 16.81
CA LEU A 247 -3.96 -0.15 17.73
C LEU A 247 -3.22 -0.30 19.05
N ASN A 248 -3.19 -1.52 19.62
CA ASN A 248 -2.41 -1.83 20.82
C ASN A 248 -0.90 -1.65 20.59
N MET A 249 -0.43 -1.92 19.38
CA MET A 249 0.97 -1.68 19.01
C MET A 249 1.27 -0.18 18.93
N VAL A 250 0.40 0.63 18.32
CA VAL A 250 0.52 2.11 18.34
C VAL A 250 0.53 2.63 19.77
N SER A 251 -0.40 2.16 20.62
CA SER A 251 -0.44 2.47 22.05
C SER A 251 0.88 2.15 22.76
N SER A 252 1.46 0.98 22.48
CA SER A 252 2.73 0.54 23.05
C SER A 252 3.92 1.39 22.57
N ILE A 253 3.92 1.80 21.29
CA ILE A 253 4.92 2.72 20.74
C ILE A 253 4.84 4.07 21.45
N ILE A 254 3.64 4.65 21.59
CA ILE A 254 3.42 5.93 22.29
C ILE A 254 3.85 5.81 23.75
N LYS A 255 3.45 4.75 24.47
CA LYS A 255 3.86 4.49 25.86
C LYS A 255 5.37 4.47 26.03
N THR A 256 6.07 3.88 25.08
CA THR A 256 7.53 3.72 25.13
C THR A 256 8.25 5.03 24.81
N ALA A 257 7.71 5.80 23.86
CA ALA A 257 8.34 7.01 23.34
C ALA A 257 7.98 8.28 24.13
N ASP A 258 6.75 8.38 24.61
CA ASP A 258 6.21 9.54 25.31
C ASP A 258 5.23 9.09 26.44
N PRO A 259 5.78 8.70 27.61
CA PRO A 259 4.97 8.21 28.73
C PRO A 259 3.96 9.24 29.25
N GLU A 260 4.28 10.54 29.17
CA GLU A 260 3.37 11.62 29.61
C GLU A 260 2.13 11.66 28.72
N LEU A 261 2.32 11.65 27.39
CA LEU A 261 1.22 11.58 26.44
C LEU A 261 0.37 10.33 26.65
N TYR A 262 1.00 9.18 26.85
CA TYR A 262 0.28 7.93 27.11
C TYR A 262 -0.57 7.99 28.39
N LEU A 263 -0.03 8.52 29.49
CA LEU A 263 -0.78 8.68 30.74
C LEU A 263 -1.97 9.61 30.57
N HIS A 264 -1.82 10.68 29.78
CA HIS A 264 -2.94 11.57 29.45
C HIS A 264 -4.01 10.83 28.63
N LEU A 265 -3.65 10.12 27.56
CA LEU A 265 -4.59 9.31 26.78
C LEU A 265 -5.32 8.26 27.64
N LYS A 266 -4.61 7.64 28.58
CA LYS A 266 -5.19 6.70 29.54
C LYS A 266 -6.17 7.39 30.50
N SER A 267 -5.87 8.61 30.94
CA SER A 267 -6.79 9.39 31.79
C SER A 267 -8.10 9.72 31.08
N LEU A 268 -8.05 9.86 29.75
CA LEU A 268 -9.21 10.05 28.90
C LEU A 268 -9.93 8.73 28.57
N GLY A 269 -9.37 7.56 28.90
CA GLY A 269 -9.90 6.25 28.50
C GLY A 269 -9.75 5.96 26.99
N CYS A 270 -8.65 6.45 26.41
CA CYS A 270 -8.26 6.31 25.00
C CYS A 270 -6.88 5.66 24.85
N GLU A 271 -6.44 4.87 25.84
CA GLU A 271 -5.18 4.14 25.81
C GLU A 271 -5.10 3.13 24.66
N ASP A 272 -6.23 2.58 24.22
CA ASP A 272 -6.31 1.64 23.09
C ASP A 272 -6.35 2.36 21.73
N CYS A 273 -6.09 3.67 21.71
CA CYS A 273 -5.97 4.51 20.53
C CYS A 273 -7.14 4.44 19.51
N PRO A 274 -8.43 4.43 19.92
CA PRO A 274 -9.56 4.37 18.96
C PRO A 274 -9.58 5.56 17.99
N PHE A 275 -9.00 6.70 18.38
CA PHE A 275 -8.94 7.91 17.56
C PHE A 275 -8.02 7.80 16.33
N VAL A 276 -7.16 6.78 16.23
CA VAL A 276 -6.36 6.51 15.00
C VAL A 276 -6.90 5.33 14.19
N TYR A 277 -8.06 4.77 14.54
CA TYR A 277 -8.66 3.62 13.86
C TYR A 277 -8.66 3.77 12.33
N ARG A 278 -9.14 4.92 11.84
CA ARG A 278 -9.21 5.24 10.41
C ARG A 278 -7.84 5.20 9.74
N MET A 279 -6.81 5.77 10.38
CA MET A 279 -5.44 5.79 9.86
C MET A 279 -4.87 4.39 9.68
N VAL A 280 -5.20 3.47 10.59
CA VAL A 280 -4.74 2.07 10.50
C VAL A 280 -5.53 1.33 9.43
N VAL A 281 -6.86 1.45 9.38
CA VAL A 281 -7.69 0.67 8.44
C VAL A 281 -7.36 1.00 6.99
N VAL A 282 -7.27 2.30 6.65
CA VAL A 282 -7.02 2.75 5.26
C VAL A 282 -5.59 3.22 5.03
N LEU A 283 -4.64 2.75 5.85
CA LEU A 283 -3.20 3.01 5.74
C LEU A 283 -2.85 4.49 5.47
N MET A 284 -3.39 5.40 6.29
CA MET A 284 -3.23 6.85 6.23
C MET A 284 -3.77 7.55 4.96
N ARG A 285 -4.51 6.84 4.08
CA ARG A 285 -5.03 7.41 2.83
C ARG A 285 -5.90 8.65 3.05
N ARG A 286 -6.62 8.74 4.16
CA ARG A 286 -7.53 9.88 4.45
C ARG A 286 -6.82 11.05 5.14
N GLU A 287 -5.55 10.88 5.49
CA GLU A 287 -4.74 11.85 6.22
C GLU A 287 -3.65 12.46 5.34
N LEU A 288 -3.24 11.73 4.29
CA LEU A 288 -2.22 12.12 3.34
C LEU A 288 -2.83 12.53 2.00
N SER A 289 -2.13 13.39 1.27
CA SER A 289 -2.49 13.64 -0.14
C SER A 289 -2.31 12.38 -0.99
N PHE A 290 -2.86 12.39 -2.20
CA PHE A 290 -2.70 11.29 -3.16
C PHE A 290 -1.24 10.88 -3.35
N GLU A 291 -0.36 11.85 -3.66
CA GLU A 291 1.07 11.61 -3.87
C GLU A 291 1.79 11.13 -2.60
N GLN A 292 1.48 11.73 -1.45
CA GLN A 292 2.07 11.33 -0.17
C GLN A 292 1.66 9.91 0.23
N THR A 293 0.42 9.51 -0.08
CA THR A 293 -0.07 8.14 0.13
C THR A 293 0.75 7.15 -0.68
N LEU A 294 0.94 7.42 -1.98
CA LEU A 294 1.77 6.57 -2.84
C LEU A 294 3.20 6.47 -2.30
N CYS A 295 3.81 7.60 -1.92
CA CYS A 295 5.16 7.60 -1.37
C CYS A 295 5.27 6.76 -0.08
N LEU A 296 4.28 6.85 0.83
CA LEU A 296 4.26 6.04 2.04
C LEU A 296 4.19 4.54 1.71
N TRP A 297 3.27 4.15 0.83
CA TRP A 297 3.08 2.75 0.46
C TRP A 297 4.31 2.17 -0.25
N GLU A 298 4.92 2.92 -1.18
CA GLU A 298 6.19 2.58 -1.82
C GLU A 298 7.30 2.29 -0.80
N VAL A 299 7.46 3.18 0.19
CA VAL A 299 8.47 3.01 1.26
C VAL A 299 8.16 1.80 2.14
N MET A 300 6.88 1.59 2.50
CA MET A 300 6.46 0.43 3.29
C MET A 300 6.76 -0.89 2.58
N TRP A 301 6.38 -1.01 1.32
CA TRP A 301 6.64 -2.22 0.53
C TRP A 301 8.13 -2.46 0.32
N ALA A 302 8.92 -1.40 0.10
CA ALA A 302 10.36 -1.53 -0.01
C ALA A 302 10.99 -1.97 1.32
N ASP A 303 10.49 -1.50 2.47
CA ASP A 303 10.89 -2.00 3.80
C ASP A 303 10.60 -3.51 3.93
N TRP A 304 9.45 -3.96 3.44
CA TRP A 304 9.06 -5.37 3.51
C TRP A 304 9.95 -6.24 2.62
N ALA A 305 10.21 -5.81 1.40
CA ALA A 305 11.10 -6.49 0.48
C ALA A 305 12.53 -6.58 1.01
N ALA A 306 13.03 -5.51 1.65
CA ALA A 306 14.34 -5.53 2.29
C ALA A 306 14.44 -6.60 3.40
N ILE A 307 13.35 -6.90 4.10
CA ILE A 307 13.30 -7.97 5.11
C ILE A 307 13.34 -9.35 4.46
N GLU A 308 12.66 -9.52 3.33
CA GLU A 308 12.61 -10.80 2.61
C GLU A 308 13.94 -11.13 1.95
N ASN A 309 14.59 -10.15 1.31
CA ASN A 309 15.91 -10.33 0.68
C ASN A 309 16.99 -10.72 1.69
N LYS A 310 16.97 -10.17 2.91
CA LYS A 310 17.93 -10.54 3.97
C LYS A 310 17.79 -11.98 4.47
N LYS A 311 16.64 -12.64 4.28
CA LYS A 311 16.46 -14.06 4.62
C LYS A 311 17.14 -14.99 3.60
N GLY A 312 17.52 -14.49 2.42
CA GLY A 312 18.16 -15.25 1.34
C GLY A 312 19.67 -15.48 1.47
N GLY A 313 20.30 -15.08 2.59
CA GLY A 313 21.73 -15.32 2.83
C GLY A 313 22.71 -14.44 2.05
N GLY A 314 22.23 -13.35 1.41
CA GLY A 314 23.07 -12.33 0.80
C GLY A 314 23.79 -11.51 1.87
N ASP A 315 25.13 -11.51 1.82
CA ASP A 315 26.00 -10.70 2.70
C ASP A 315 25.95 -9.23 2.23
N SER A 316 24.80 -8.58 2.40
CA SER A 316 24.60 -7.20 1.94
C SER A 316 25.34 -6.24 2.86
N GLN A 317 26.50 -5.79 2.37
CA GLN A 317 27.44 -4.89 3.04
C GLN A 317 26.97 -3.42 3.07
N MET A 318 25.81 -3.10 2.47
CA MET A 318 25.28 -1.73 2.50
C MET A 318 24.82 -1.39 3.92
N ARG A 319 25.62 -0.55 4.60
CA ARG A 319 25.21 0.11 5.84
C ARG A 319 23.99 0.97 5.55
N ASP A 320 22.84 0.42 5.85
CA ASP A 320 21.57 1.12 5.75
C ASP A 320 21.53 2.29 6.74
N LYS A 321 21.81 3.49 6.23
CA LYS A 321 21.78 4.73 7.02
C LYS A 321 20.38 5.07 7.54
N LEU A 322 19.33 4.44 6.99
CA LEU A 322 17.94 4.66 7.38
C LEU A 322 17.54 3.82 8.60
N GLY A 323 18.43 2.93 9.05
CA GLY A 323 18.14 1.96 10.09
C GLY A 323 17.47 0.69 9.55
N PRO A 324 17.31 -0.34 10.38
CA PRO A 324 16.81 -1.63 9.93
C PRO A 324 15.35 -1.53 9.47
N PRO A 325 14.96 -2.26 8.41
CA PRO A 325 13.58 -2.25 7.93
C PRO A 325 12.61 -2.84 8.96
N SER A 326 11.32 -2.47 8.83
CA SER A 326 10.24 -2.93 9.70
C SER A 326 8.97 -3.24 8.92
N ARG A 327 8.28 -4.33 9.28
CA ARG A 327 6.93 -4.62 8.76
C ARG A 327 5.89 -3.64 9.32
N ASP A 328 6.15 -3.10 10.50
CA ASP A 328 5.22 -2.24 11.24
C ASP A 328 5.46 -0.74 10.99
N LEU A 329 6.20 -0.36 9.92
CA LEU A 329 6.59 1.02 9.66
C LEU A 329 5.39 1.99 9.68
N LEU A 330 4.25 1.59 9.10
CA LEU A 330 2.99 2.36 9.13
C LEU A 330 2.59 2.76 10.56
N LEU A 331 2.69 1.84 11.53
CA LEU A 331 2.25 2.10 12.90
C LEU A 331 3.18 3.07 13.61
N TYR A 332 4.48 3.03 13.29
CA TYR A 332 5.42 4.05 13.73
C TYR A 332 5.15 5.40 13.08
N THR A 333 4.77 5.44 11.80
CA THR A 333 4.33 6.66 11.10
C THR A 333 3.06 7.25 11.73
N ILE A 334 2.08 6.43 12.09
CA ILE A 334 0.86 6.86 12.80
C ILE A 334 1.22 7.41 14.19
N ALA A 335 2.07 6.71 14.95
CA ALA A 335 2.53 7.20 16.24
C ALA A 335 3.30 8.53 16.12
N ALA A 336 4.11 8.70 15.07
CA ALA A 336 4.77 9.97 14.76
C ALA A 336 3.74 11.07 14.48
N ALA A 337 2.71 10.80 13.67
CA ALA A 337 1.64 11.75 13.38
C ALA A 337 0.93 12.23 14.65
N VAL A 338 0.59 11.31 15.56
CA VAL A 338 0.00 11.66 16.86
C VAL A 338 0.94 12.56 17.68
N ARG A 339 2.25 12.28 17.67
CA ARG A 339 3.25 13.11 18.38
C ARG A 339 3.36 14.52 17.81
N THR A 340 3.15 14.74 16.51
CA THR A 340 3.13 16.10 15.94
C THR A 340 2.05 16.98 16.57
N LYS A 341 0.93 16.38 16.99
CA LYS A 341 -0.19 17.06 17.65
C LYS A 341 -0.14 17.01 19.18
N ARG A 342 0.95 16.51 19.77
CA ARG A 342 1.12 16.34 21.22
C ARG A 342 0.67 17.55 22.04
N LYS A 343 1.10 18.77 21.66
CA LYS A 343 0.78 19.99 22.40
C LYS A 343 -0.73 20.26 22.46
N ASN A 344 -1.44 19.99 21.37
CA ASN A 344 -2.89 20.15 21.30
C ASN A 344 -3.57 19.04 22.09
N ILE A 345 -3.13 17.80 21.88
CA ILE A 345 -3.69 16.62 22.54
C ILE A 345 -3.67 16.74 24.06
N LEU A 346 -2.57 17.20 24.65
CA LEU A 346 -2.45 17.37 26.10
C LEU A 346 -3.41 18.42 26.71
N ASN A 347 -4.00 19.29 25.89
CA ASN A 347 -4.97 20.29 26.33
C ASN A 347 -6.42 19.79 26.21
N TYR A 348 -6.66 18.65 25.57
CA TYR A 348 -8.01 18.12 25.42
C TYR A 348 -8.47 17.38 26.67
N THR A 349 -9.77 17.48 26.93
CA THR A 349 -10.42 16.85 28.09
C THR A 349 -11.42 15.78 27.68
N GLU A 350 -11.83 15.75 26.40
CA GLU A 350 -12.82 14.83 25.88
C GLU A 350 -12.26 13.95 24.76
N LYS A 351 -12.79 12.73 24.63
CA LYS A 351 -12.38 11.77 23.59
C LYS A 351 -12.65 12.28 22.18
N ASP A 352 -13.76 12.99 22.01
CA ASP A 352 -14.23 13.48 20.71
C ASP A 352 -13.29 14.54 20.13
N ASP A 353 -12.59 15.29 20.98
CA ASP A 353 -11.58 16.26 20.55
C ASP A 353 -10.37 15.56 19.92
N LEU A 354 -9.97 14.38 20.44
CA LEU A 354 -8.89 13.57 19.86
C LEU A 354 -9.25 13.10 18.46
N VAL A 355 -10.48 12.60 18.29
CA VAL A 355 -10.99 12.12 17.00
C VAL A 355 -11.05 13.30 16.02
N ARG A 356 -11.53 14.46 16.45
CA ARG A 356 -11.62 15.67 15.61
C ARG A 356 -10.23 16.17 15.19
N GLU A 357 -9.28 16.25 16.11
CA GLU A 357 -7.91 16.67 15.83
C GLU A 357 -7.24 15.71 14.84
N CYS A 358 -7.40 14.40 15.06
CA CYS A 358 -6.82 13.38 14.20
C CYS A 358 -7.45 13.38 12.81
N ASN A 359 -8.77 13.52 12.73
CA ASN A 359 -9.47 13.63 11.45
C ASN A 359 -9.12 14.91 10.69
N GLY A 360 -8.80 15.99 11.41
CA GLY A 360 -8.37 17.28 10.87
C GLY A 360 -6.91 17.34 10.42
N MET A 361 -6.13 16.27 10.58
CA MET A 361 -4.74 16.22 10.09
C MET A 361 -4.63 16.13 8.57
N ALA A 362 -5.72 15.80 7.87
CA ALA A 362 -5.76 15.66 6.42
C ALA A 362 -5.17 16.89 5.72
N GLY A 363 -4.15 16.68 4.87
CA GLY A 363 -3.50 17.73 4.09
C GLY A 363 -2.51 18.61 4.85
N HIS A 364 -2.25 18.33 6.14
CA HIS A 364 -1.36 19.12 7.00
C HIS A 364 -0.12 18.35 7.47
N LEU A 365 0.14 17.17 6.91
CA LEU A 365 1.25 16.30 7.28
C LEU A 365 2.34 16.35 6.21
N ASP A 366 3.60 16.25 6.62
CA ASP A 366 4.73 15.99 5.72
C ASP A 366 5.17 14.53 5.87
N ILE A 367 5.04 13.75 4.80
CA ILE A 367 5.32 12.32 4.86
C ILE A 367 6.79 12.00 5.15
N TRP A 368 7.73 12.83 4.70
CA TRP A 368 9.16 12.57 4.90
C TRP A 368 9.61 12.90 6.32
N GLU A 369 9.06 13.97 6.91
CA GLU A 369 9.24 14.25 8.33
C GLU A 369 8.65 13.12 9.19
N LEU A 370 7.43 12.66 8.88
CA LEU A 370 6.82 11.53 9.58
C LEU A 370 7.61 10.23 9.45
N LEU A 371 8.16 9.93 8.27
CA LEU A 371 8.99 8.74 8.05
C LEU A 371 10.33 8.82 8.79
N ALA A 372 10.92 10.02 8.91
CA ALA A 372 12.12 10.23 9.72
C ALA A 372 11.82 9.98 11.20
N ASP A 373 10.77 10.60 11.74
CA ASP A 373 10.33 10.43 13.13
C ASP A 373 9.93 8.96 13.42
N ALA A 374 9.27 8.29 12.48
CA ALA A 374 8.92 6.87 12.58
C ALA A 374 10.15 5.97 12.74
N ARG A 375 11.22 6.26 11.99
CA ARG A 375 12.49 5.52 12.09
C ARG A 375 13.20 5.76 13.40
N GLU A 376 13.16 6.99 13.92
CA GLU A 376 13.67 7.30 15.26
C GLU A 376 12.89 6.54 16.34
N LEU A 377 11.55 6.53 16.25
CA LEU A 377 10.69 5.76 17.16
C LEU A 377 10.99 4.26 17.11
N LEU A 378 11.20 3.71 15.91
CA LEU A 378 11.57 2.31 15.71
C LEU A 378 12.89 1.97 16.42
N GLN A 379 13.91 2.81 16.26
CA GLN A 379 15.20 2.63 16.92
C GLN A 379 15.06 2.72 18.45
N LEU A 380 14.30 3.70 18.94
CA LEU A 380 14.04 3.88 20.36
C LEU A 380 13.37 2.65 20.98
N VAL A 381 12.29 2.14 20.37
CA VAL A 381 11.55 0.98 20.87
C VAL A 381 12.44 -0.27 20.88
N ARG A 382 13.21 -0.51 19.81
CA ARG A 382 14.16 -1.64 19.75
C ARG A 382 15.25 -1.54 20.82
N SER A 383 15.79 -0.34 21.04
CA SER A 383 16.86 -0.13 22.04
C SER A 383 16.42 -0.37 23.48
N LYS A 384 15.13 -0.19 23.78
CA LYS A 384 14.54 -0.50 25.09
C LYS A 384 14.25 -1.99 25.23
N ALA A 385 13.70 -2.62 24.19
CA ALA A 385 13.48 -4.06 24.18
C ALA A 385 14.78 -4.85 24.44
N SER A 386 15.92 -4.45 23.84
CA SER A 386 17.21 -5.10 24.05
C SER A 386 17.86 -4.86 25.42
N LYS A 387 17.28 -4.00 26.27
CA LYS A 387 17.77 -3.74 27.65
C LYS A 387 16.98 -4.50 28.70
N ASP A 388 15.80 -5.03 28.32
CA ASP A 388 14.91 -5.79 29.19
C ASP A 388 15.11 -7.32 29.02
N ASP A 389 15.93 -7.74 28.04
CA ASP A 389 16.50 -9.10 27.88
C ASP A 389 17.89 -9.18 28.52
#